data_AF-A0A6H9IFS3-F1
#
_entry.id   AF-A0A6H9IFS3-F1
#
_cell.length_a   1.000
_cell.length_b   1.000
_cell.length_c   1.000
_cell.angle_alpha   90.00
_cell.angle_beta   90.00
_cell.angle_gamma   90.00
#
_symmetry.space_group_name_H-M   'P 1'
#
loop_
_entity.id
_entity.type
_entity.pdbx_description
1 polymer ?
#
loop_
_entity_poly.entity_id
_entity_poly.type
_entity_poly.pdbx_seq_one_letter_code
_entity_poly.pdbx_strand_id
1 'polypeptide(L)'
;MSKTVLEAYSAERKIENITYKNLFVMIAMIIGISLLGGLFLGLAFGIYGEEALSTKLEGYYLLLFDASVVAIVLLVYKPVLHFIKSIWDLSVLKSGKTYLYLLVGFIIIAVSQYLMLHVFSFESAAEQKEQLGSLGLQNSIQSIIYVLSVAIITPVKEEILFRGILYRFLEKRYNFLVSIMISSFVFGILHGGLLITATIMGMVFAMLYKKTQSIIPSIILHIVWNLLVSISMIVSL
;
A
#
# COMPACT_ATOMS: atom_id res chain seq x y z
N MET A 1 -0.44 31.95 -4.83
CA MET A 1 0.75 31.12 -5.17
C MET A 1 1.01 31.33 -6.65
N SER A 2 2.07 32.02 -7.04
CA SER A 2 2.30 32.38 -8.46
C SER A 2 2.73 31.15 -9.27
N LYS A 3 2.37 31.14 -10.57
CA LYS A 3 2.80 30.14 -11.57
C LYS A 3 4.30 29.84 -11.50
N THR A 4 5.10 30.85 -11.22
CA THR A 4 6.56 30.79 -11.07
C THR A 4 7.06 29.90 -9.93
N VAL A 5 6.32 29.78 -8.82
CA VAL A 5 6.73 28.89 -7.72
C VAL A 5 6.46 27.42 -8.06
N LEU A 6 5.38 27.14 -8.78
CA LEU A 6 5.06 25.79 -9.28
C LEU A 6 6.02 25.36 -10.39
N GLU A 7 6.38 26.27 -11.28
CA GLU A 7 7.37 26.03 -12.34
C GLU A 7 8.78 25.83 -11.77
N ALA A 8 9.19 26.63 -10.77
CA ALA A 8 10.46 26.46 -10.08
C ALA A 8 10.54 25.14 -9.29
N TYR A 9 9.47 24.73 -8.61
CA TYR A 9 9.41 23.42 -7.93
C TYR A 9 9.44 22.23 -8.91
N SER A 10 8.94 22.41 -10.13
CA SER A 10 8.96 21.37 -11.17
C SER A 10 10.31 21.22 -11.86
N ALA A 11 11.16 22.26 -11.81
CA ALA A 11 12.44 22.31 -12.53
C ALA A 11 13.60 21.62 -11.80
N GLU A 12 13.60 21.55 -10.46
CA GLU A 12 14.77 21.12 -9.67
C GLU A 12 14.87 19.60 -9.40
N ARG A 13 13.88 18.80 -9.79
CA ARG A 13 13.95 17.33 -9.67
C ARG A 13 13.62 16.68 -11.02
N LYS A 14 14.59 16.64 -11.94
CA LYS A 14 14.60 15.69 -13.07
C LYS A 14 14.77 14.27 -12.51
N ILE A 15 13.72 13.75 -11.89
CA ILE A 15 13.65 12.36 -11.49
C ILE A 15 13.46 11.54 -12.77
N GLU A 16 14.46 10.73 -13.11
CA GLU A 16 14.33 9.74 -14.18
C GLU A 16 13.10 8.88 -13.93
N ASN A 17 12.17 8.84 -14.88
CA ASN A 17 10.92 8.13 -14.72
C ASN A 17 11.09 6.63 -15.04
N ILE A 18 10.24 5.79 -14.46
CA ILE A 18 10.16 4.38 -14.84
C ILE A 18 9.65 4.26 -16.28
N THR A 19 10.40 3.52 -17.11
CA THR A 19 10.03 3.19 -18.49
C THR A 19 9.06 2.00 -18.52
N TYR A 20 8.37 1.78 -19.65
CA TYR A 20 7.54 0.58 -19.84
C TYR A 20 8.35 -0.71 -19.65
N LYS A 21 9.59 -0.73 -20.17
CA LYS A 21 10.53 -1.86 -19.99
C LYS A 21 10.82 -2.11 -18.51
N ASN A 22 11.13 -1.07 -17.75
CA ASN A 22 11.44 -1.20 -16.34
C ASN A 22 10.22 -1.71 -15.54
N LEU A 23 9.02 -1.21 -15.87
CA LEU A 23 7.78 -1.65 -15.24
C LEU A 23 7.50 -3.13 -15.55
N PHE A 24 7.61 -3.52 -16.81
CA PHE A 24 7.40 -4.91 -17.25
C PHE A 24 8.38 -5.87 -16.59
N VAL A 25 9.68 -5.55 -16.59
CA VAL A 25 10.72 -6.38 -15.97
C VAL A 25 10.47 -6.54 -14.47
N MET A 26 10.14 -5.44 -13.77
CA MET A 26 9.84 -5.50 -12.34
C MET A 26 8.62 -6.40 -12.06
N ILE A 27 7.53 -6.24 -12.79
CA ILE A 27 6.32 -7.07 -12.64
C ILE A 27 6.63 -8.54 -12.93
N ALA A 28 7.35 -8.82 -14.01
CA ALA A 28 7.76 -10.18 -14.39
C ALA A 28 8.64 -10.83 -13.31
N MET A 29 9.55 -10.07 -12.69
CA MET A 29 10.38 -10.56 -11.58
C MET A 29 9.54 -10.86 -10.34
N ILE A 30 8.62 -9.97 -9.96
CA ILE A 30 7.71 -10.19 -8.82
C ILE A 30 6.87 -11.45 -9.05
N ILE A 31 6.21 -11.55 -10.21
CA ILE A 31 5.38 -12.72 -10.56
C ILE A 31 6.23 -13.99 -10.60
N GLY A 32 7.41 -13.95 -11.24
CA GLY A 32 8.28 -15.12 -11.36
C GLY A 32 8.73 -15.66 -10.00
N ILE A 33 9.16 -14.79 -9.09
CA ILE A 33 9.58 -15.20 -7.74
C ILE A 33 8.36 -15.67 -6.92
N SER A 34 7.22 -15.00 -7.00
CA SER A 34 5.99 -15.43 -6.32
C SER A 34 5.50 -16.78 -6.80
N LEU A 35 5.59 -17.08 -8.11
CA LEU A 35 5.25 -18.39 -8.66
C LEU A 35 6.19 -19.49 -8.16
N LEU A 36 7.49 -19.22 -8.07
CA LEU A 36 8.45 -20.16 -7.49
C LEU A 36 8.12 -20.44 -6.01
N GLY A 37 7.84 -19.39 -5.23
CA GLY A 37 7.41 -19.53 -3.84
C GLY A 37 6.13 -20.35 -3.69
N GLY A 38 5.12 -20.08 -4.52
CA GLY A 38 3.87 -20.83 -4.58
C GLY A 38 4.10 -22.30 -4.95
N LEU A 39 5.04 -22.61 -5.84
CA LEU A 39 5.41 -23.99 -6.18
C LEU A 39 6.02 -24.71 -4.97
N PHE A 40 6.96 -24.09 -4.25
CA PHE A 40 7.53 -24.67 -3.04
C PHE A 40 6.46 -24.88 -1.96
N LEU A 41 5.53 -23.94 -1.83
CA LEU A 41 4.41 -24.06 -0.90
C LEU A 41 3.51 -25.24 -1.29
N GLY A 42 3.15 -25.37 -2.57
CA GLY A 42 2.35 -26.48 -3.08
C GLY A 42 3.02 -27.85 -2.89
N LEU A 43 4.33 -27.94 -3.09
CA LEU A 43 5.09 -29.15 -2.77
C LEU A 43 5.07 -29.46 -1.27
N ALA A 44 5.20 -28.44 -0.40
CA ALA A 44 5.08 -28.63 1.04
C ALA A 44 3.68 -29.14 1.43
N PHE A 45 2.61 -28.62 0.82
CA PHE A 45 1.25 -29.13 0.98
C PHE A 45 1.14 -30.61 0.58
N GLY A 46 1.75 -30.99 -0.55
CA GLY A 46 1.76 -32.38 -1.01
C GLY A 46 2.54 -33.35 -0.09
N ILE A 47 3.60 -32.88 0.56
CA ILE A 47 4.45 -33.71 1.44
C ILE A 47 3.88 -33.81 2.86
N TYR A 48 3.45 -32.69 3.44
CA TYR A 48 3.05 -32.61 4.84
C TYR A 48 1.54 -32.73 5.06
N GLY A 49 0.74 -32.64 3.99
CA GLY A 49 -0.73 -32.69 4.06
C GLY A 49 -1.36 -31.31 4.30
N GLU A 50 -2.57 -31.14 3.76
CA GLU A 50 -3.30 -29.86 3.77
C GLU A 50 -3.66 -29.38 5.18
N GLU A 51 -4.22 -30.27 6.00
CA GLU A 51 -4.64 -29.96 7.37
C GLU A 51 -3.47 -29.50 8.26
N ALA A 52 -2.30 -30.11 8.10
CA ALA A 52 -1.12 -29.79 8.90
C ALA A 52 -0.52 -28.42 8.56
N LEU A 53 -0.64 -27.98 7.29
CA LEU A 53 -0.13 -26.68 6.84
C LEU A 53 -1.16 -25.56 7.01
N SER A 54 -2.44 -25.82 6.73
CA SER A 54 -3.50 -24.80 6.79
C SER A 54 -3.70 -24.26 8.20
N THR A 55 -3.52 -25.10 9.23
CA THR A 55 -3.56 -24.71 10.64
C THR A 55 -2.37 -23.85 11.08
N LYS A 56 -1.32 -23.73 10.26
CA LYS A 56 -0.09 -22.98 10.58
C LYS A 56 0.15 -21.78 9.67
N LEU A 57 -0.41 -21.79 8.45
CA LEU A 57 -0.20 -20.77 7.43
C LEU A 57 -1.34 -19.75 7.41
N GLU A 58 -1.26 -18.81 8.35
CA GLU A 58 -2.14 -17.65 8.39
C GLU A 58 -1.82 -16.63 7.29
N GLY A 59 -2.83 -15.87 6.85
CA GLY A 59 -2.71 -14.89 5.77
C GLY A 59 -1.64 -13.81 6.01
N TYR A 60 -1.43 -13.40 7.26
CA TYR A 60 -0.40 -12.41 7.59
C TYR A 60 1.03 -12.92 7.36
N TYR A 61 1.29 -14.23 7.35
CA TYR A 61 2.58 -14.79 6.93
C TYR A 61 2.76 -14.70 5.41
N LEU A 62 1.68 -14.93 4.64
CA LEU A 62 1.70 -14.78 3.18
C LEU A 62 1.95 -13.33 2.77
N LEU A 63 1.41 -12.36 3.52
CA LEU A 63 1.70 -10.94 3.32
C LEU A 63 3.17 -10.59 3.57
N LEU A 64 3.81 -11.18 4.59
CA LEU A 64 5.26 -11.01 4.81
C LEU A 64 6.07 -11.62 3.67
N PHE A 65 5.67 -12.80 3.19
CA PHE A 65 6.30 -13.44 2.05
C PHE A 65 6.19 -12.55 0.80
N ASP A 66 4.99 -12.08 0.45
CA ASP A 66 4.76 -11.15 -0.67
C ASP A 66 5.59 -9.87 -0.54
N ALA A 67 5.58 -9.23 0.63
CA ALA A 67 6.37 -8.04 0.89
C ALA A 67 7.88 -8.29 0.76
N SER A 68 8.36 -9.47 1.17
CA SER A 68 9.77 -9.85 1.02
C SER A 68 10.16 -10.02 -0.44
N VAL A 69 9.30 -10.64 -1.27
CA VAL A 69 9.51 -10.78 -2.71
C VAL A 69 9.59 -9.42 -3.37
N VAL A 70 8.63 -8.54 -3.09
CA VAL A 70 8.64 -7.17 -3.59
C VAL A 70 9.91 -6.46 -3.15
N ALA A 71 10.27 -6.48 -1.87
CA ALA A 71 11.47 -5.83 -1.36
C ALA A 71 12.74 -6.32 -2.07
N ILE A 72 12.89 -7.64 -2.29
CA ILE A 72 14.03 -8.21 -3.02
C ILE A 72 14.09 -7.64 -4.44
N VAL A 73 12.98 -7.63 -5.18
CA VAL A 73 12.95 -7.08 -6.54
C VAL A 73 13.31 -5.59 -6.55
N LEU A 74 12.74 -4.81 -5.63
CA LEU A 74 12.99 -3.37 -5.53
C LEU A 74 14.46 -3.05 -5.20
N LEU A 75 15.12 -3.88 -4.38
CA LEU A 75 16.52 -3.70 -3.99
C LEU A 75 17.50 -4.19 -5.06
N VAL A 76 17.20 -5.30 -5.74
CA VAL A 76 18.08 -5.90 -6.75
C VAL A 76 17.99 -5.16 -8.09
N TYR A 77 16.79 -4.73 -8.49
CA TYR A 77 16.59 -4.08 -9.78
C TYR A 77 16.92 -2.59 -9.73
N LYS A 78 18.20 -2.27 -9.98
CA LYS A 78 18.79 -0.93 -9.85
C LYS A 78 17.96 0.23 -10.45
N PRO A 79 17.34 0.12 -11.64
CA PRO A 79 16.55 1.23 -12.18
C PRO A 79 15.39 1.63 -11.26
N VAL A 80 14.73 0.65 -10.64
CA VAL A 80 13.63 0.88 -9.71
C VAL A 80 14.16 1.38 -8.35
N LEU A 81 15.28 0.85 -7.87
CA LEU A 81 15.90 1.32 -6.62
C LEU A 81 16.27 2.82 -6.68
N HIS A 82 16.90 3.27 -7.77
CA HIS A 82 17.25 4.68 -7.95
C HIS A 82 15.99 5.56 -7.99
N PHE A 83 14.95 5.08 -8.68
CA PHE A 83 13.67 5.77 -8.72
C PHE A 83 13.02 5.88 -7.34
N ILE A 84 13.02 4.82 -6.53
CA ILE A 84 12.44 4.86 -5.17
C ILE A 84 13.19 5.85 -4.28
N LYS A 85 14.52 5.88 -4.35
CA LYS A 85 15.32 6.86 -3.58
C LYS A 85 14.92 8.30 -3.87
N SER A 86 14.51 8.60 -5.10
CA SER A 86 14.14 9.96 -5.50
C SER A 86 12.81 10.46 -4.91
N ILE A 87 11.93 9.55 -4.49
CA ILE A 87 10.62 9.84 -3.88
C ILE A 87 10.60 9.65 -2.37
N TRP A 88 11.72 9.19 -1.81
CA TRP A 88 11.91 8.97 -0.39
C TRP A 88 12.50 10.22 0.26
N ASP A 89 11.65 11.22 0.47
CA ASP A 89 12.08 12.51 1.02
C ASP A 89 11.42 12.76 2.39
N LEU A 90 12.22 12.64 3.45
CA LEU A 90 11.79 12.90 4.83
C LEU A 90 11.74 14.39 5.18
N SER A 91 12.36 15.26 4.39
CA SER A 91 12.40 16.70 4.67
C SER A 91 11.02 17.35 4.63
N VAL A 92 10.07 16.74 3.90
CA VAL A 92 8.66 17.16 3.84
C VAL A 92 7.98 17.19 5.21
N LEU A 93 8.46 16.40 6.17
CA LEU A 93 7.93 16.35 7.54
C LEU A 93 8.31 17.58 8.38
N LYS A 94 9.27 18.41 7.90
CA LYS A 94 9.61 19.68 8.54
C LYS A 94 8.56 20.77 8.26
N SER A 95 7.69 20.57 7.27
CA SER A 95 6.66 21.55 6.90
C SER A 95 5.36 21.34 7.67
N GLY A 96 4.89 22.38 8.37
CA GLY A 96 3.59 22.38 9.07
C GLY A 96 2.40 22.02 8.16
N LYS A 97 2.46 22.39 6.88
CA LYS A 97 1.40 22.08 5.90
C LYS A 97 1.22 20.58 5.68
N THR A 98 2.29 19.79 5.82
CA THR A 98 2.23 18.33 5.69
C THR A 98 1.28 17.73 6.72
N TYR A 99 1.32 18.22 7.97
CA TYR A 99 0.43 17.75 9.03
C TYR A 99 -1.03 18.15 8.80
N LEU A 100 -1.28 19.34 8.22
CA LEU A 100 -2.63 19.71 7.79
C LEU A 100 -3.15 18.76 6.71
N TYR A 101 -2.32 18.39 5.73
CA TYR A 101 -2.72 17.44 4.69
C TYR A 101 -2.98 16.04 5.27
N LEU A 102 -2.15 15.59 6.22
CA LEU A 102 -2.36 14.32 6.94
C LEU A 102 -3.69 14.33 7.71
N LEU A 103 -3.99 15.41 8.44
CA LEU A 103 -5.23 15.56 9.19
C LEU A 103 -6.46 15.55 8.27
N VAL A 104 -6.43 16.35 7.20
CA VAL A 104 -7.52 16.38 6.23
C VAL A 104 -7.70 15.01 5.56
N GLY A 105 -6.61 14.36 5.17
CA GLY A 105 -6.64 13.01 4.62
C GLY A 105 -7.25 12.00 5.60
N PHE A 106 -6.84 12.04 6.87
CA PHE A 106 -7.39 11.19 7.92
C PHE A 106 -8.90 11.38 8.08
N ILE A 107 -9.37 12.63 8.13
CA ILE A 107 -10.81 12.93 8.25
C ILE A 107 -11.58 12.39 7.04
N ILE A 108 -11.06 12.58 5.82
CA ILE A 108 -11.72 12.05 4.61
C ILE A 108 -11.83 10.53 4.68
N ILE A 109 -10.75 9.84 5.05
CA ILE A 109 -10.77 8.37 5.18
C ILE A 109 -11.77 7.94 6.25
N ALA A 110 -11.72 8.53 7.45
CA ALA A 110 -12.62 8.22 8.55
C ALA A 110 -14.10 8.44 8.20
N VAL A 111 -14.43 9.57 7.60
CA VAL A 111 -15.79 9.88 7.14
C VAL A 111 -16.22 8.91 6.04
N SER A 112 -15.36 8.62 5.06
CA SER A 112 -15.69 7.69 3.98
C SER A 112 -16.01 6.29 4.51
N GLN A 113 -15.22 5.81 5.48
CA GLN A 113 -15.40 4.51 6.13
C GLN A 113 -16.69 4.48 6.93
N TYR A 114 -16.97 5.51 7.74
CA TYR A 114 -18.24 5.61 8.47
C TYR A 114 -19.44 5.58 7.51
N LEU A 115 -19.40 6.38 6.44
CA LEU A 115 -20.49 6.45 5.47
C LEU A 115 -20.71 5.12 4.74
N MET A 116 -19.65 4.49 4.22
CA MET A 116 -19.80 3.26 3.43
C MET A 116 -20.27 2.08 4.28
N LEU A 117 -19.82 1.97 5.53
CA LEU A 117 -20.17 0.85 6.41
C LEU A 117 -21.52 1.04 7.10
N HIS A 118 -21.84 2.25 7.58
CA HIS A 118 -22.98 2.46 8.48
C HIS A 118 -24.15 3.21 7.84
N VAL A 119 -23.91 4.02 6.81
CA VAL A 119 -24.96 4.83 6.18
C VAL A 119 -25.46 4.21 4.88
N PHE A 120 -24.53 3.86 3.99
CA PHE A 120 -24.88 3.25 2.69
C PHE A 120 -24.86 1.72 2.74
N SER A 121 -24.11 1.13 3.67
CA SER A 121 -23.94 -0.32 3.82
C SER A 121 -23.52 -1.01 2.50
N PHE A 122 -22.69 -0.33 1.70
CA PHE A 122 -22.09 -0.91 0.50
C PHE A 122 -20.91 -1.83 0.82
N GLU A 123 -20.36 -1.70 2.03
CA GLU A 123 -19.28 -2.52 2.57
C GLU A 123 -19.61 -2.84 4.03
N SER A 124 -19.08 -3.92 4.58
CA SER A 124 -19.37 -4.33 5.95
C SER A 124 -18.13 -4.44 6.84
N ALA A 125 -18.32 -4.23 8.14
CA ALA A 125 -17.27 -4.48 9.13
C ALA A 125 -16.87 -5.97 9.20
N ALA A 126 -17.78 -6.88 8.84
CA ALA A 126 -17.50 -8.31 8.78
C ALA A 126 -16.52 -8.64 7.64
N GLU A 127 -16.76 -8.13 6.43
CA GLU A 127 -15.83 -8.28 5.30
C GLU A 127 -14.48 -7.64 5.60
N GLN A 128 -14.47 -6.45 6.23
CA GLN A 128 -13.22 -5.82 6.67
C GLN A 128 -12.47 -6.72 7.66
N LYS A 129 -13.18 -7.36 8.60
CA LYS A 129 -12.58 -8.26 9.57
C LYS A 129 -12.00 -9.52 8.91
N GLU A 130 -12.73 -10.08 7.96
CA GLU A 130 -12.31 -11.27 7.21
C GLU A 130 -11.04 -10.98 6.40
N GLN A 131 -11.01 -9.88 5.66
CA GLN A 131 -9.87 -9.50 4.80
C GLN A 131 -8.61 -9.17 5.58
N LEU A 132 -8.77 -8.61 6.78
CA LEU A 132 -7.65 -8.35 7.67
C LEU A 132 -7.04 -9.65 8.21
N GLY A 133 -7.80 -10.75 8.30
CA GLY A 133 -7.24 -12.08 8.58
C GLY A 133 -6.85 -12.32 10.04
N SER A 134 -7.60 -11.80 11.01
CA SER A 134 -7.27 -11.95 12.45
C SER A 134 -7.93 -13.15 13.14
N LEU A 135 -8.65 -14.00 12.41
CA LEU A 135 -9.39 -15.12 13.01
C LEU A 135 -8.44 -16.16 13.66
N GLY A 136 -7.15 -16.15 13.29
CA GLY A 136 -6.13 -17.07 13.80
C GLY A 136 -5.17 -16.50 14.86
N LEU A 137 -5.45 -15.33 15.46
CA LEU A 137 -4.59 -14.77 16.51
C LEU A 137 -4.86 -15.45 17.87
N GLN A 138 -3.93 -16.29 18.31
CA GLN A 138 -4.04 -17.11 19.54
C GLN A 138 -3.12 -16.63 20.67
N ASN A 139 -2.09 -15.85 20.36
CA ASN A 139 -1.11 -15.38 21.35
C ASN A 139 -0.46 -14.05 20.95
N SER A 140 0.23 -13.42 21.90
CA SER A 140 0.84 -12.10 21.72
C SER A 140 1.90 -12.07 20.61
N ILE A 141 2.64 -13.16 20.38
CA ILE A 141 3.64 -13.22 19.31
C ILE A 141 2.96 -13.14 17.94
N GLN A 142 1.88 -13.89 17.74
CA GLN A 142 1.09 -13.81 16.50
C GLN A 142 0.49 -12.42 16.32
N SER A 143 -0.03 -11.78 17.36
CA SER A 143 -0.54 -10.41 17.29
C SER A 143 0.55 -9.40 16.89
N ILE A 144 1.78 -9.56 17.39
CA ILE A 144 2.91 -8.70 16.98
C ILE A 144 3.27 -8.92 15.51
N ILE A 145 3.38 -10.18 15.07
CA ILE A 145 3.68 -10.51 13.67
C ILE A 145 2.59 -9.96 12.74
N TYR A 146 1.33 -10.11 13.15
CA TYR A 146 0.17 -9.55 12.46
C TYR A 146 0.27 -8.04 12.30
N VAL A 147 0.51 -7.29 13.39
CA VAL A 147 0.64 -5.83 13.35
C VAL A 147 1.79 -5.41 12.45
N LEU A 148 2.95 -6.07 12.55
CA LEU A 148 4.10 -5.79 11.69
C LEU A 148 3.75 -6.02 10.21
N SER A 149 3.07 -7.12 9.91
CA SER A 149 2.71 -7.51 8.55
C SER A 149 1.63 -6.61 7.94
N VAL A 150 0.46 -6.54 8.59
CA VAL A 150 -0.75 -5.90 8.09
C VAL A 150 -0.71 -4.39 8.28
N ALA A 151 -0.24 -3.90 9.43
CA ALA A 151 -0.34 -2.48 9.74
C ALA A 151 0.87 -1.65 9.34
N ILE A 152 2.03 -2.28 9.08
CA ILE A 152 3.28 -1.56 8.83
C ILE A 152 3.88 -1.97 7.48
N ILE A 153 4.29 -3.23 7.33
CA ILE A 153 5.06 -3.69 6.17
C ILE A 153 4.20 -3.64 4.89
N THR A 154 2.96 -4.11 4.95
CA THR A 154 2.04 -4.11 3.79
C THR A 154 1.74 -2.68 3.32
N PRO A 155 1.34 -1.72 4.18
CA PRO A 155 1.16 -0.33 3.79
C PRO A 155 2.40 0.30 3.14
N VAL A 156 3.60 0.04 3.68
CA VAL A 156 4.86 0.54 3.08
C VAL A 156 5.04 -0.01 1.66
N LYS A 157 4.92 -1.33 1.50
CA LYS A 157 4.99 -2.01 0.20
C LYS A 157 3.99 -1.40 -0.79
N GLU A 158 2.75 -1.25 -0.37
CA GLU A 158 1.68 -0.73 -1.21
C GLU A 158 1.92 0.72 -1.62
N GLU A 159 2.29 1.61 -0.72
CA GLU A 159 2.58 3.00 -1.10
C GLU A 159 3.73 3.10 -2.10
N ILE A 160 4.75 2.24 -1.98
CA ILE A 160 5.83 2.19 -2.97
C ILE A 160 5.30 1.75 -4.34
N LEU A 161 4.51 0.67 -4.40
CA LEU A 161 3.98 0.15 -5.66
C LEU A 161 2.96 1.07 -6.30
N PHE A 162 2.00 1.58 -5.53
CA PHE A 162 0.88 2.35 -6.06
C PHE A 162 1.20 3.83 -6.21
N ARG A 163 1.76 4.48 -5.19
CA ARG A 163 2.01 5.94 -5.20
C ARG A 163 3.37 6.24 -5.78
N GLY A 164 4.37 5.44 -5.38
CA GLY A 164 5.70 5.54 -5.91
C GLY A 164 5.76 5.18 -7.39
N ILE A 165 5.33 3.98 -7.76
CA ILE A 165 5.56 3.45 -9.12
C ILE A 165 4.36 3.72 -10.04
N LEU A 166 3.19 3.14 -9.77
CA LEU A 166 2.05 3.17 -10.69
C LEU A 166 1.53 4.59 -10.94
N TYR A 167 1.19 5.33 -9.89
CA TYR A 167 0.67 6.71 -10.00
C TYR A 167 1.64 7.61 -10.77
N ARG A 168 2.93 7.60 -10.42
CA ARG A 168 3.94 8.44 -11.10
C ARG A 168 4.16 8.02 -12.55
N PHE A 169 4.16 6.72 -12.81
CA PHE A 169 4.25 6.19 -14.16
C PHE A 169 3.12 6.75 -15.03
N LEU A 170 1.89 6.79 -14.49
CA LEU A 170 0.72 7.35 -15.16
C LEU A 170 0.75 8.89 -15.24
N GLU A 171 1.10 9.60 -14.17
CA GLU A 171 1.16 11.08 -14.10
C GLU A 171 2.08 11.69 -15.16
N LYS A 172 3.14 10.98 -15.57
CA LYS A 172 4.04 11.44 -16.63
C LYS A 172 3.51 11.24 -18.05
N ARG A 173 2.42 10.49 -18.21
CA ARG A 173 1.84 10.09 -19.51
C ARG A 173 0.42 10.60 -19.71
N TYR A 174 -0.31 10.79 -18.62
CA TYR A 174 -1.71 11.20 -18.60
C TYR A 174 -1.89 12.40 -17.68
N ASN A 175 -3.06 13.05 -17.78
CA ASN A 175 -3.40 14.11 -16.86
C ASN A 175 -3.59 13.58 -15.43
N PHE A 176 -3.50 14.49 -14.47
CA PHE A 176 -3.62 14.17 -13.05
C PHE A 176 -4.89 13.36 -12.70
N LEU A 177 -6.04 13.73 -13.26
CA LEU A 177 -7.32 13.09 -12.91
C LEU A 177 -7.35 11.64 -13.39
N VAL A 178 -6.84 11.35 -14.58
CA VAL A 178 -6.74 9.98 -15.09
C VAL A 178 -5.79 9.16 -14.21
N SER A 179 -4.63 9.72 -13.87
CA SER A 179 -3.62 9.01 -13.07
C SER A 179 -4.09 8.68 -11.66
N ILE A 180 -4.75 9.62 -10.98
CA ILE A 180 -5.29 9.38 -9.64
C ILE A 180 -6.44 8.37 -9.69
N MET A 181 -7.35 8.46 -10.66
CA MET A 181 -8.48 7.54 -10.75
C MET A 181 -8.01 6.11 -11.01
N ILE A 182 -7.13 5.91 -12.00
CA ILE A 182 -6.64 4.57 -12.35
C ILE A 182 -5.83 3.96 -11.20
N SER A 183 -4.85 4.68 -10.64
CA SER A 183 -4.01 4.11 -9.59
C SER A 183 -4.82 3.74 -8.34
N SER A 184 -5.81 4.56 -8.00
CA SER A 184 -6.65 4.38 -6.82
C SER A 184 -7.67 3.27 -7.01
N PHE A 185 -8.24 3.16 -8.21
CA PHE A 185 -9.18 2.09 -8.52
C PHE A 185 -8.51 0.71 -8.57
N VAL A 186 -7.30 0.63 -9.15
CA VAL A 186 -6.49 -0.61 -9.12
C VAL A 186 -6.15 -1.00 -7.67
N PHE A 187 -5.79 -0.03 -6.83
CA PHE A 187 -5.59 -0.27 -5.40
C PHE A 187 -6.86 -0.82 -4.74
N GLY A 188 -8.03 -0.24 -5.02
CA GLY A 188 -9.31 -0.71 -4.46
C GLY A 188 -9.69 -2.12 -4.90
N ILE A 189 -9.49 -2.50 -6.17
CA ILE A 189 -9.78 -3.86 -6.66
C ILE A 189 -9.00 -4.91 -5.85
N LEU A 190 -7.76 -4.61 -5.53
CA LEU A 190 -6.89 -5.53 -4.78
C LEU A 190 -7.27 -5.65 -3.31
N HIS A 191 -8.16 -4.79 -2.81
CA HIS A 191 -8.76 -4.86 -1.49
C HIS A 191 -10.13 -5.57 -1.50
N GLY A 192 -10.53 -6.22 -2.60
CA GLY A 192 -11.73 -7.07 -2.66
C GLY A 192 -13.04 -6.37 -2.25
N GLY A 193 -13.70 -6.87 -1.20
CA GLY A 193 -14.96 -6.34 -0.66
C GLY A 193 -14.90 -4.91 -0.11
N LEU A 194 -13.71 -4.31 0.01
CA LEU A 194 -13.53 -2.91 0.41
C LEU A 194 -13.18 -1.98 -0.76
N LEU A 195 -13.65 -2.30 -1.96
CA LEU A 195 -13.33 -1.59 -3.21
C LEU A 195 -13.49 -0.08 -3.10
N ILE A 196 -14.61 0.41 -2.56
CA ILE A 196 -14.97 1.84 -2.56
C ILE A 196 -14.11 2.58 -1.54
N THR A 197 -14.05 2.11 -0.30
CA THR A 197 -13.27 2.78 0.73
C THR A 197 -11.77 2.72 0.43
N ALA A 198 -11.26 1.59 -0.04
CA ALA A 198 -9.87 1.47 -0.49
C ALA A 198 -9.59 2.37 -1.69
N THR A 199 -10.52 2.50 -2.65
CA THR A 199 -10.37 3.45 -3.78
C THR A 199 -10.30 4.90 -3.28
N ILE A 200 -11.10 5.29 -2.29
CA ILE A 200 -11.06 6.65 -1.71
C ILE A 200 -9.73 6.88 -0.98
N MET A 201 -9.26 5.92 -0.17
CA MET A 201 -7.92 5.95 0.44
C MET A 201 -6.82 6.06 -0.62
N GLY A 202 -6.96 5.25 -1.69
CA GLY A 202 -6.41 5.39 -3.02
C GLY A 202 -6.05 6.83 -3.37
N MET A 203 -7.12 7.61 -3.55
CA MET A 203 -7.09 8.99 -3.99
C MET A 203 -6.45 9.92 -2.95
N VAL A 204 -6.76 9.74 -1.66
CA VAL A 204 -6.18 10.54 -0.58
C VAL A 204 -4.66 10.43 -0.56
N PHE A 205 -4.13 9.21 -0.61
CA PHE A 205 -2.68 8.97 -0.60
C PHE A 205 -1.99 9.48 -1.88
N ALA A 206 -2.65 9.39 -3.04
CA ALA A 206 -2.13 10.00 -4.27
C ALA A 206 -2.13 11.54 -4.21
N MET A 207 -3.15 12.13 -3.59
CA MET A 207 -3.20 13.58 -3.32
C MET A 207 -2.11 14.03 -2.36
N LEU A 208 -1.84 13.27 -1.29
CA LEU A 208 -0.72 13.52 -0.38
C LEU A 208 0.59 13.54 -1.15
N TYR A 209 0.86 12.49 -1.94
CA TYR A 209 2.05 12.42 -2.78
C TYR A 209 2.14 13.64 -3.72
N LYS A 210 1.06 14.00 -4.42
CA LYS A 210 1.07 15.16 -5.31
C LYS A 210 1.43 16.47 -4.60
N LYS A 211 0.95 16.66 -3.38
CA LYS A 211 1.18 17.87 -2.58
C LYS A 211 2.57 17.94 -1.98
N THR A 212 3.21 16.81 -1.70
CA THR A 212 4.51 16.77 -0.99
C THR A 212 5.67 16.29 -1.87
N GLN A 213 5.39 15.69 -3.03
CA GLN A 213 6.36 15.02 -3.90
C GLN A 213 7.19 13.95 -3.17
N SER A 214 6.62 13.36 -2.12
CA SER A 214 7.23 12.31 -1.29
C SER A 214 6.17 11.28 -0.94
N ILE A 215 6.53 9.99 -0.94
CA ILE A 215 5.62 8.91 -0.51
C ILE A 215 5.50 8.82 1.01
N ILE A 216 6.38 9.48 1.77
CA ILE A 216 6.43 9.38 3.23
C ILE A 216 5.11 9.77 3.91
N PRO A 217 4.45 10.89 3.57
CA PRO A 217 3.18 11.24 4.22
C PRO A 217 2.07 10.22 3.93
N SER A 218 2.03 9.67 2.72
CA SER A 218 1.10 8.60 2.36
C SER A 218 1.35 7.35 3.18
N ILE A 219 2.62 6.93 3.32
CA ILE A 219 3.03 5.80 4.17
C ILE A 219 2.59 6.03 5.61
N ILE A 220 2.87 7.20 6.18
CA ILE A 220 2.50 7.51 7.57
C ILE A 220 0.99 7.41 7.76
N LEU A 221 0.19 8.07 6.90
CA LEU A 221 -1.26 8.04 7.05
C LEU A 221 -1.81 6.62 6.89
N HIS A 222 -1.26 5.85 5.95
CA HIS A 222 -1.70 4.49 5.69
C HIS A 222 -1.36 3.53 6.85
N ILE A 223 -0.15 3.65 7.42
CA ILE A 223 0.25 2.92 8.64
C ILE A 223 -0.63 3.32 9.82
N VAL A 224 -0.85 4.62 10.05
CA VAL A 224 -1.71 5.09 11.14
C VAL A 224 -3.12 4.51 11.02
N TRP A 225 -3.69 4.54 9.82
CA TRP A 225 -5.01 3.98 9.57
C TRP A 225 -5.06 2.47 9.88
N ASN A 226 -4.14 1.68 9.31
CA ASN A 226 -4.14 0.24 9.54
C ASN A 226 -3.77 -0.14 10.98
N LEU A 227 -2.94 0.65 11.68
CA LEU A 227 -2.66 0.43 13.10
C LEU A 227 -3.92 0.61 13.93
N LEU A 228 -4.71 1.67 13.70
CA LEU A 228 -5.96 1.89 14.41
C LEU A 228 -6.94 0.73 14.20
N VAL A 229 -7.11 0.29 12.95
CA VAL A 229 -8.02 -0.82 12.63
C VAL A 229 -7.50 -2.14 13.20
N SER A 230 -6.21 -2.44 13.05
CA SER A 230 -5.58 -3.66 13.57
C SER A 230 -5.63 -3.76 15.09
N ILE A 231 -5.38 -2.65 15.80
CA ILE A 231 -5.46 -2.62 17.27
C ILE A 231 -6.91 -2.76 17.71
N SER A 232 -7.85 -2.03 17.10
CA SER A 232 -9.28 -2.16 17.39
C SER A 232 -9.75 -3.61 17.23
N MET A 233 -9.26 -4.28 16.20
CA MET A 233 -9.56 -5.68 15.91
C MET A 233 -8.99 -6.61 16.99
N ILE A 234 -7.71 -6.47 17.34
CA ILE A 234 -7.07 -7.29 18.39
C ILE A 234 -7.78 -7.11 19.75
N VAL A 235 -8.19 -5.89 20.09
CA VAL A 235 -8.93 -5.59 21.33
C VAL A 235 -10.34 -6.19 21.31
N SER A 236 -10.89 -6.49 20.13
CA SER A 236 -12.22 -7.09 19.95
C SER A 236 -12.23 -8.63 19.89
N LEU A 237 -11.06 -9.28 20.00
CA LEU A 237 -10.92 -10.73 20.08
C LEU A 237 -11.18 -11.22 21.51
#